data_AF-A0A358PID2-F1
#
_entry.id   AF-A0A358PID2-F1
#
_cell.length_a   1.000
_cell.length_b   1.000
_cell.length_c   1.000
_cell.angle_alpha   90.00
_cell.angle_beta   90.00
_cell.angle_gamma   90.00
#
_symmetry.space_group_name_H-M   'P 1'
#
loop_
_entity.id
_entity.type
_entity.pdbx_description
1 polymer ?
#
loop_
_entity_poly.entity_id
_entity_poly.type
_entity_poly.pdbx_seq_one_letter_code
_entity_poly.pdbx_strand_id
1 'polypeptide(L)'
;MTAVATGTALVTAQSIDGSKIKTCTVNVVSSTDGLTLEDAVNGTGSNYTYNNAANYPFETEIRDGRLCAASTMTVQGEALLQVDLGTLTAGSVVRFDWKTDTRYMFHGWILWFNNDYVANLTGSTGWLTYEYVIPVTGQYVLTWNLHKDNSPVDGSNKSWVDNLVVESQSTSPVEGVNVTPETAEMYTGGQLALNAEVYPSNVADASVSWSSSNESVATVNSNGVVTAVAPGTADIIAATTEGGFTDS
;
A
#
# COMPACT_ATOMS: atom_id res chain seq x y z
N MET A 1 0.66 -11.64 -27.28
CA MET A 1 1.04 -10.89 -28.50
C MET A 1 2.51 -10.57 -28.34
N THR A 2 3.39 -11.08 -29.19
CA THR A 2 4.82 -10.74 -29.13
C THR A 2 5.09 -9.75 -30.24
N ALA A 3 5.63 -8.57 -29.91
CA ALA A 3 5.93 -7.56 -30.91
C ALA A 3 7.08 -8.04 -31.82
N VAL A 4 6.94 -7.87 -33.13
CA VAL A 4 7.92 -8.32 -34.14
C VAL A 4 8.61 -7.14 -34.84
N ALA A 5 8.07 -5.92 -34.70
CA ALA A 5 8.63 -4.65 -35.20
C ALA A 5 7.94 -3.45 -34.50
N THR A 6 8.54 -2.26 -34.60
CA THR A 6 7.90 -0.99 -34.17
C THR A 6 6.72 -0.63 -35.06
N GLY A 7 5.75 0.11 -34.51
CA GLY A 7 4.55 0.55 -35.23
C GLY A 7 3.28 0.50 -34.38
N THR A 8 2.16 0.90 -34.97
CA THR A 8 0.85 0.89 -34.32
C THR A 8 0.04 -0.33 -34.77
N ALA A 9 -0.42 -1.14 -33.84
CA ALA A 9 -1.36 -2.23 -34.09
C ALA A 9 -2.72 -1.90 -33.48
N LEU A 10 -3.80 -2.21 -34.19
CA LEU A 10 -5.16 -2.17 -33.64
C LEU A 10 -5.57 -3.59 -33.24
N VAL A 11 -5.83 -3.79 -31.96
CA VAL A 11 -6.33 -5.05 -31.41
C VAL A 11 -7.82 -4.91 -31.23
N THR A 12 -8.59 -5.72 -31.96
CA THR A 12 -10.05 -5.73 -31.89
C THR A 12 -10.52 -7.00 -31.20
N ALA A 13 -11.23 -6.84 -30.08
CA ALA A 13 -12.00 -7.90 -29.45
C ALA A 13 -13.46 -7.76 -29.85
N GLN A 14 -14.08 -8.85 -30.30
CA GLN A 14 -15.50 -8.90 -30.66
C GLN A 14 -16.19 -10.03 -29.87
N SER A 15 -17.39 -9.78 -29.36
CA SER A 15 -18.22 -10.82 -28.75
C SER A 15 -18.61 -11.89 -29.78
N ILE A 16 -18.93 -13.10 -29.31
CA ILE A 16 -19.24 -14.25 -30.18
C ILE A 16 -20.42 -13.97 -31.13
N ASP A 17 -21.41 -13.22 -30.66
CA ASP A 17 -22.58 -12.80 -31.43
C ASP A 17 -22.32 -11.57 -32.32
N GLY A 18 -21.10 -11.03 -32.31
CA GLY A 18 -20.69 -9.87 -33.08
C GLY A 18 -21.19 -8.52 -32.56
N SER A 19 -22.04 -8.51 -31.52
CA SER A 19 -22.78 -7.32 -31.08
C SER A 19 -21.95 -6.30 -30.29
N LYS A 20 -20.84 -6.74 -29.70
CA LYS A 20 -19.92 -5.89 -28.92
C LYS A 20 -18.53 -5.95 -29.54
N ILE A 21 -18.03 -4.79 -29.96
CA ILE A 21 -16.68 -4.62 -30.48
C ILE A 21 -15.94 -3.63 -29.57
N LYS A 22 -14.76 -4.01 -29.11
CA LYS A 22 -13.82 -3.16 -28.36
C LYS A 22 -12.49 -3.16 -29.09
N THR A 23 -11.95 -1.98 -29.34
CA THR A 23 -10.64 -1.81 -29.96
C THR A 23 -9.64 -1.24 -28.95
N CYS A 24 -8.39 -1.70 -29.01
CA CYS A 24 -7.25 -1.19 -28.29
C CYS A 24 -6.13 -0.89 -29.28
N THR A 25 -5.56 0.31 -29.22
CA THR A 25 -4.38 0.66 -30.02
C THR A 25 -3.14 0.32 -29.22
N VAL A 26 -2.25 -0.50 -29.79
CA VAL A 26 -0.95 -0.86 -29.22
C VAL A 26 0.13 -0.18 -30.04
N ASN A 27 0.85 0.77 -29.42
CA ASN A 27 2.01 1.40 -30.03
C ASN A 27 3.28 0.66 -29.58
N VAL A 28 3.98 0.04 -30.52
CA VAL A 28 5.28 -0.57 -30.29
C VAL A 28 6.35 0.47 -30.66
N VAL A 29 7.05 0.98 -29.65
CA VAL A 29 8.14 1.94 -29.80
C VAL A 29 9.47 1.31 -29.42
N SER A 30 10.57 1.80 -29.98
CA SER A 30 11.93 1.36 -29.67
C SER A 30 12.79 2.43 -29.00
N SER A 31 12.22 3.63 -28.80
CA SER A 31 12.85 4.73 -28.06
C SER A 31 11.89 5.24 -27.00
N THR A 32 12.44 5.98 -26.04
CA THR A 32 11.69 6.67 -25.00
C THR A 32 11.43 8.14 -25.33
N ASP A 33 11.63 8.53 -26.59
CA ASP A 33 11.51 9.93 -27.03
C ASP A 33 10.09 10.46 -26.77
N GLY A 34 10.01 11.54 -25.97
CA GLY A 34 8.75 12.16 -25.60
C GLY A 34 7.96 11.46 -24.50
N LEU A 35 8.48 10.35 -23.93
CA LEU A 35 7.91 9.69 -22.76
C LEU A 35 8.45 10.31 -21.47
N THR A 36 7.58 10.42 -20.47
CA THR A 36 7.93 11.01 -19.18
C THR A 36 8.22 9.95 -18.11
N LEU A 37 8.68 10.39 -16.93
CA LEU A 37 8.83 9.48 -15.79
C LEU A 37 7.47 8.95 -15.30
N GLU A 38 6.41 9.74 -15.46
CA GLU A 38 5.05 9.29 -15.14
C GLU A 38 4.63 8.12 -16.03
N ASP A 39 4.93 8.17 -17.33
CA ASP A 39 4.69 7.04 -18.25
C ASP A 39 5.49 5.79 -17.85
N ALA A 40 6.70 6.00 -17.31
CA ALA A 40 7.64 4.94 -17.03
C ALA A 40 7.47 4.30 -15.64
N VAL A 41 6.98 5.05 -14.66
CA VAL A 41 6.91 4.59 -13.26
C VAL A 41 5.49 4.29 -12.82
N ASN A 42 4.48 5.04 -13.28
CA ASN A 42 3.10 4.75 -12.86
C ASN A 42 2.62 3.42 -13.43
N GLY A 43 2.19 2.51 -12.55
CA GLY A 43 1.48 1.32 -12.95
C GLY A 43 0.03 1.63 -13.37
N THR A 44 -0.67 0.59 -13.81
CA THR A 44 -2.05 0.73 -14.32
C THR A 44 -2.97 1.37 -13.27
N GLY A 45 -3.64 2.47 -13.64
CA GLY A 45 -4.58 3.18 -12.76
C GLY A 45 -3.93 4.19 -11.81
N SER A 46 -2.60 4.28 -11.79
CA SER A 46 -1.86 5.28 -11.01
C SER A 46 -1.59 6.55 -11.82
N ASN A 47 -1.47 7.69 -11.13
CA ASN A 47 -1.23 8.99 -11.76
C ASN A 47 -0.42 9.89 -10.82
N TYR A 48 0.73 9.40 -10.38
CA TYR A 48 1.63 10.17 -9.52
C TYR A 48 2.59 11.01 -10.35
N THR A 49 3.08 12.10 -9.76
CA THR A 49 4.15 12.94 -10.30
C THR A 49 5.43 12.75 -9.50
N TYR A 50 6.57 12.91 -10.16
CA TYR A 50 7.86 12.55 -9.56
C TYR A 50 8.76 13.78 -9.40
N ASN A 51 9.25 13.98 -8.19
CA ASN A 51 10.34 14.90 -7.90
C ASN A 51 11.67 14.19 -8.18
N ASN A 52 12.39 14.66 -9.19
CA ASN A 52 13.60 14.03 -9.69
C ASN A 52 14.83 14.89 -9.38
N ALA A 53 15.89 14.28 -8.86
CA ALA A 53 17.08 15.01 -8.43
C ALA A 53 17.79 15.72 -9.58
N ALA A 54 18.17 16.99 -9.37
CA ALA A 54 18.78 17.82 -10.42
C ALA A 54 20.21 17.40 -10.80
N ASN A 55 20.99 16.86 -9.87
CA ASN A 55 22.40 16.54 -10.12
C ASN A 55 22.60 15.23 -10.89
N TYR A 56 21.65 14.30 -10.75
CA TYR A 56 21.67 12.99 -11.42
C TYR A 56 20.22 12.51 -11.63
N PRO A 57 19.46 13.20 -12.52
CA PRO A 57 18.05 12.89 -12.71
C PRO A 57 17.91 11.47 -13.27
N PHE A 58 16.91 10.76 -12.78
CA PHE A 58 16.46 9.52 -13.40
C PHE A 58 15.90 9.85 -14.79
N GLU A 59 16.09 8.94 -15.74
CA GLU A 59 15.66 9.08 -17.13
C GLU A 59 14.85 7.86 -17.55
N THR A 60 14.04 8.01 -18.60
CA THR A 60 13.27 6.90 -19.17
C THR A 60 14.19 5.96 -19.96
N GLU A 61 14.08 4.66 -19.72
CA GLU A 61 14.84 3.62 -20.42
C GLU A 61 13.91 2.46 -20.79
N ILE A 62 14.17 1.82 -21.94
CA ILE A 62 13.60 0.49 -22.22
C ILE A 62 14.58 -0.56 -21.72
N ARG A 63 14.19 -1.31 -20.68
CA ARG A 63 14.99 -2.40 -20.11
C ARG A 63 14.20 -3.70 -20.11
N ASP A 64 14.75 -4.73 -20.73
CA ASP A 64 14.11 -6.04 -20.88
C ASP A 64 12.69 -5.95 -21.49
N GLY A 65 12.48 -4.98 -22.40
CA GLY A 65 11.18 -4.73 -23.05
C GLY A 65 10.18 -3.91 -22.23
N ARG A 66 10.57 -3.39 -21.07
CA ARG A 66 9.74 -2.57 -20.18
C ARG A 66 10.20 -1.12 -20.21
N LEU A 67 9.26 -0.18 -20.30
CA LEU A 67 9.54 1.23 -20.07
C LEU A 67 9.67 1.44 -18.55
N CYS A 68 10.77 2.05 -18.13
CA CYS A 68 11.08 2.23 -16.71
C CYS A 68 11.90 3.50 -16.48
N ALA A 69 11.92 3.98 -15.23
CA ALA A 69 12.87 5.01 -14.81
C ALA A 69 14.20 4.35 -14.45
N ALA A 70 15.28 4.83 -15.06
CA ALA A 70 16.64 4.36 -14.85
C ALA A 70 17.47 5.42 -14.15
N SER A 71 18.29 4.99 -13.19
CA SER A 71 19.31 5.87 -12.63
C SER A 71 20.39 6.23 -13.64
N THR A 72 20.84 7.49 -13.63
CA THR A 72 21.88 8.00 -14.53
C THR A 72 23.24 8.23 -13.86
N MET A 73 23.28 8.28 -12.52
CA MET A 73 24.49 8.57 -11.76
C MET A 73 25.62 7.60 -12.11
N THR A 74 26.84 8.09 -12.33
CA THR A 74 28.03 7.26 -12.67
C THR A 74 29.21 7.47 -11.72
N VAL A 75 29.09 8.43 -10.81
CA VAL A 75 30.11 8.81 -9.82
C VAL A 75 29.58 8.65 -8.40
N GLN A 76 30.44 8.82 -7.40
CA GLN A 76 30.06 8.87 -5.99
C GLN A 76 29.02 9.99 -5.75
N GLY A 77 27.98 9.68 -4.97
CA GLY A 77 26.96 10.65 -4.60
C GLY A 77 25.61 10.01 -4.30
N GLU A 78 24.59 10.86 -4.27
CA GLU A 78 23.19 10.47 -4.07
C GLU A 78 22.31 11.02 -5.20
N ALA A 79 21.36 10.19 -5.63
CA ALA A 79 20.33 10.57 -6.59
C ALA A 79 18.97 10.15 -6.05
N LEU A 80 18.02 11.07 -6.05
CA LEU A 80 16.67 10.86 -5.50
C LEU A 80 15.64 10.86 -6.63
N LEU A 81 14.75 9.89 -6.57
CA LEU A 81 13.44 9.94 -7.21
C LEU A 81 12.41 9.85 -6.09
N GLN A 82 11.55 10.86 -5.98
CA GLN A 82 10.60 10.97 -4.89
C GLN A 82 9.19 11.16 -5.42
N VAL A 83 8.22 10.58 -4.73
CA VAL A 83 6.80 10.69 -5.05
C VAL A 83 5.99 10.90 -3.78
N ASP A 84 5.09 11.87 -3.81
CA ASP A 84 4.06 12.05 -2.79
C ASP A 84 2.88 11.13 -3.11
N LEU A 85 2.65 10.14 -2.25
CA LEU A 85 1.56 9.17 -2.40
C LEU A 85 0.25 9.68 -1.76
N GLY A 86 0.29 10.82 -1.07
CA GLY A 86 -0.84 11.38 -0.34
C GLY A 86 -1.21 10.59 0.92
N THR A 87 -2.46 10.72 1.36
CA THR A 87 -2.99 9.97 2.50
C THR A 87 -3.24 8.51 2.12
N LEU A 88 -2.54 7.59 2.76
CA LEU A 88 -2.77 6.15 2.64
C LEU A 88 -3.39 5.61 3.92
N THR A 89 -4.27 4.61 3.80
CA THR A 89 -4.87 3.92 4.94
C THR A 89 -3.99 2.76 5.40
N ALA A 90 -3.97 2.50 6.71
CA ALA A 90 -3.32 1.33 7.28
C ALA A 90 -3.80 0.04 6.57
N GLY A 91 -2.86 -0.85 6.26
CA GLY A 91 -3.10 -2.08 5.52
C GLY A 91 -3.05 -1.95 4.00
N SER A 92 -3.12 -0.74 3.43
CA SER A 92 -2.88 -0.54 1.99
C SER A 92 -1.49 -1.03 1.60
N VAL A 93 -1.31 -1.46 0.35
CA VAL A 93 -0.02 -1.97 -0.13
C VAL A 93 0.52 -1.05 -1.22
N VAL A 94 1.71 -0.50 -0.98
CA VAL A 94 2.49 0.15 -2.03
C VAL A 94 3.30 -0.92 -2.73
N ARG A 95 3.11 -1.07 -4.05
CA ARG A 95 3.81 -2.05 -4.87
C ARG A 95 4.52 -1.35 -6.02
N PHE A 96 5.73 -1.80 -6.34
CA PHE A 96 6.44 -1.42 -7.57
C PHE A 96 7.34 -2.57 -8.01
N ASP A 97 7.67 -2.59 -9.29
CA ASP A 97 8.67 -3.52 -9.81
C ASP A 97 10.02 -2.82 -9.93
N TRP A 98 11.08 -3.54 -9.61
CA TRP A 98 12.43 -3.02 -9.58
C TRP A 98 13.43 -4.02 -10.15
N LYS A 99 14.54 -3.48 -10.61
CA LYS A 99 15.72 -4.22 -11.05
C LYS A 99 16.96 -3.45 -10.64
N THR A 100 18.01 -4.16 -10.23
CA THR A 100 19.34 -3.57 -10.04
C THR A 100 20.39 -4.37 -10.78
N ASP A 101 21.44 -3.69 -11.21
CA ASP A 101 22.69 -4.31 -11.63
C ASP A 101 23.84 -3.64 -10.88
N THR A 102 23.97 -4.01 -9.60
CA THR A 102 24.91 -3.42 -8.64
C THR A 102 25.67 -4.55 -7.94
N ARG A 103 27.00 -4.46 -7.82
CA ARG A 103 27.83 -5.57 -7.30
C ARG A 103 28.05 -5.58 -5.78
N TYR A 104 27.82 -4.46 -5.09
CA TYR A 104 28.12 -4.30 -3.67
C TYR A 104 26.95 -3.67 -2.90
N MET A 105 26.85 -4.02 -1.61
CA MET A 105 25.78 -3.57 -0.69
C MET A 105 25.67 -2.04 -0.56
N PHE A 106 26.69 -1.29 -0.99
CA PHE A 106 26.81 0.16 -0.86
C PHE A 106 26.55 0.93 -2.17
N HIS A 107 26.24 0.23 -3.26
CA HIS A 107 25.78 0.79 -4.54
C HIS A 107 24.29 0.57 -4.73
N GLY A 108 23.56 0.65 -3.63
CA GLY A 108 22.22 0.12 -3.51
C GLY A 108 21.12 1.14 -3.68
N TRP A 109 19.93 0.61 -3.94
CA TRP A 109 18.72 1.37 -3.92
C TRP A 109 18.15 1.40 -2.52
N ILE A 110 18.33 2.52 -1.83
CA ILE A 110 17.81 2.69 -0.48
C ILE A 110 16.39 3.24 -0.59
N LEU A 111 15.44 2.45 -0.10
CA LEU A 111 14.03 2.80 -0.06
C LEU A 111 13.70 3.48 1.27
N TRP A 112 13.02 4.61 1.18
CA TRP A 112 12.55 5.35 2.33
C TRP A 112 11.05 5.63 2.21
N PHE A 113 10.34 5.52 3.33
CA PHE A 113 8.99 6.04 3.49
C PHE A 113 9.02 7.10 4.59
N ASN A 114 8.59 8.32 4.30
CA ASN A 114 8.59 9.42 5.27
C ASN A 114 9.95 9.69 5.94
N ASN A 115 11.05 9.41 5.25
CA ASN A 115 12.44 9.45 5.75
C ASN A 115 12.81 8.35 6.75
N ASP A 116 11.97 7.34 6.94
CA ASP A 116 12.33 6.10 7.63
C ASP A 116 12.89 5.10 6.63
N TYR A 117 14.05 4.52 6.98
CA TYR A 117 14.70 3.48 6.18
C TYR A 117 13.81 2.24 6.13
N VAL A 118 13.56 1.73 4.92
CA VAL A 118 12.70 0.57 4.71
C VAL A 118 13.48 -0.61 4.14
N ALA A 119 14.27 -0.39 3.09
CA ALA A 119 15.02 -1.47 2.45
C ALA A 119 16.26 -0.96 1.71
N ASN A 120 17.19 -1.88 1.45
CA ASN A 120 18.32 -1.66 0.55
C ASN A 120 18.27 -2.72 -0.56
N LEU A 121 17.77 -2.34 -1.73
CA LEU A 121 17.63 -3.22 -2.89
C LEU A 121 18.93 -3.19 -3.70
N THR A 122 19.66 -4.30 -3.72
CA THR A 122 21.01 -4.39 -4.31
C THR A 122 21.21 -5.71 -5.05
N GLY A 123 22.33 -5.82 -5.76
CA GLY A 123 22.71 -7.03 -6.48
C GLY A 123 22.46 -6.91 -7.99
N SER A 124 22.79 -7.97 -8.72
CA SER A 124 22.38 -8.13 -10.13
C SER A 124 21.14 -9.00 -10.18
N THR A 125 19.97 -8.38 -10.37
CA THR A 125 18.66 -9.04 -10.30
C THR A 125 17.94 -9.08 -11.65
N GLY A 126 16.99 -9.99 -11.78
CA GLY A 126 15.88 -9.84 -12.72
C GLY A 126 14.93 -8.72 -12.27
N TRP A 127 13.84 -8.53 -13.01
CA TRP A 127 12.73 -7.73 -12.48
C TRP A 127 12.08 -8.47 -11.31
N LEU A 128 12.00 -7.82 -10.17
CA LEU A 128 11.38 -8.29 -8.95
C LEU A 128 10.32 -7.29 -8.51
N THR A 129 9.36 -7.74 -7.70
CA THR A 129 8.35 -6.87 -7.11
C THR A 129 8.72 -6.56 -5.67
N TYR A 130 8.57 -5.31 -5.26
CA TYR A 130 8.63 -4.89 -3.87
C TYR A 130 7.23 -4.52 -3.38
N GLU A 131 6.90 -4.92 -2.15
CA GLU A 131 5.63 -4.60 -1.51
C GLU A 131 5.89 -4.01 -0.12
N TYR A 132 5.22 -2.91 0.19
CA TYR A 132 5.23 -2.27 1.49
C TYR A 132 3.81 -2.10 2.01
N VAL A 133 3.50 -2.75 3.14
CA VAL A 133 2.21 -2.61 3.82
C VAL A 133 2.24 -1.36 4.68
N ILE A 134 1.27 -0.47 4.48
CA ILE A 134 1.13 0.77 5.24
C ILE A 134 0.79 0.44 6.71
N PRO A 135 1.66 0.76 7.68
CA PRO A 135 1.45 0.34 9.06
C PRO A 135 0.39 1.18 9.79
N VAL A 136 0.30 2.47 9.46
CA VAL A 136 -0.61 3.43 10.08
C VAL A 136 -1.18 4.37 9.03
N THR A 137 -2.45 4.77 9.18
CA THR A 137 -3.08 5.74 8.28
C THR A 137 -2.38 7.10 8.41
N GLY A 138 -1.99 7.70 7.28
CA GLY A 138 -1.26 8.96 7.27
C GLY A 138 -0.79 9.39 5.89
N GLN A 139 -0.09 10.52 5.83
CA GLN A 139 0.60 10.96 4.61
C GLN A 139 1.83 10.11 4.36
N TYR A 140 2.09 9.73 3.11
CA TYR A 140 3.27 8.96 2.73
C TYR A 140 4.01 9.55 1.55
N VAL A 141 5.31 9.74 1.72
CA VAL A 141 6.25 10.07 0.64
C VAL A 141 7.19 8.89 0.46
N LEU A 142 7.25 8.36 -0.75
CA LEU A 142 8.19 7.31 -1.13
C LEU A 142 9.42 7.94 -1.78
N THR A 143 10.60 7.56 -1.31
CA THR A 143 11.87 8.01 -1.89
C THR A 143 12.74 6.82 -2.27
N TRP A 144 13.06 6.78 -3.54
CA TRP A 144 14.08 5.95 -4.15
C TRP A 144 15.40 6.71 -4.12
N ASN A 145 16.25 6.39 -3.15
CA ASN A 145 17.57 7.00 -3.02
C ASN A 145 18.64 6.03 -3.55
N LEU A 146 19.26 6.37 -4.68
CA LEU A 146 20.44 5.68 -5.13
C LEU A 146 21.67 6.30 -4.45
N HIS A 147 22.35 5.50 -3.63
CA HIS A 147 23.62 5.87 -3.04
C HIS A 147 24.75 5.15 -3.77
N LYS A 148 25.78 5.90 -4.19
CA LYS A 148 27.05 5.33 -4.67
C LYS A 148 28.19 5.81 -3.80
N ASP A 149 28.95 4.87 -3.26
CA ASP A 149 30.18 5.15 -2.55
C ASP A 149 31.37 5.28 -3.51
N ASN A 150 32.60 5.35 -2.98
CA ASN A 150 33.82 5.52 -3.76
C ASN A 150 34.48 4.18 -4.15
N SER A 151 33.74 3.06 -4.05
CA SER A 151 34.27 1.75 -4.44
C SER A 151 34.35 1.62 -5.98
N PRO A 152 35.23 0.76 -6.51
CA PRO A 152 35.48 0.67 -7.95
C PRO A 152 34.20 0.42 -8.76
N VAL A 153 34.01 1.17 -9.84
CA VAL A 153 32.86 1.03 -10.73
C VAL A 153 33.03 -0.26 -11.54
N ASP A 154 32.37 -1.34 -11.14
CA ASP A 154 32.28 -2.58 -11.93
C ASP A 154 30.82 -2.95 -12.23
N GLY A 155 30.51 -3.27 -13.49
CA GLY A 155 29.12 -3.41 -13.98
C GLY A 155 28.46 -2.07 -14.37
N SER A 156 27.16 -2.08 -14.66
CA SER A 156 26.44 -0.86 -15.07
C SER A 156 26.11 0.06 -13.88
N ASN A 157 26.03 -0.50 -12.66
CA ASN A 157 25.67 0.21 -11.42
C ASN A 157 24.38 1.02 -11.57
N LYS A 158 23.39 0.44 -12.25
CA LYS A 158 22.10 1.07 -12.51
C LYS A 158 20.99 0.36 -11.74
N SER A 159 19.97 1.14 -11.43
CA SER A 159 18.71 0.67 -10.86
C SER A 159 17.56 1.16 -11.72
N TRP A 160 16.52 0.34 -11.84
CA TRP A 160 15.34 0.61 -12.66
C TRP A 160 14.05 0.34 -11.90
N VAL A 161 13.06 1.25 -11.98
CA VAL A 161 11.74 1.08 -11.35
C VAL A 161 10.67 1.30 -12.41
N ASP A 162 9.63 0.48 -12.34
CA ASP A 162 8.36 0.73 -13.01
C ASP A 162 7.19 0.23 -12.16
N ASN A 163 5.98 0.39 -12.68
CA ASN A 163 4.76 -0.22 -12.16
C ASN A 163 4.43 0.13 -10.69
N LEU A 164 4.69 1.36 -10.27
CA LEU A 164 4.23 1.89 -8.99
C LEU A 164 2.70 1.94 -8.96
N VAL A 165 2.13 1.21 -8.01
CA VAL A 165 0.70 1.24 -7.68
C VAL A 165 0.51 1.26 -6.17
N VAL A 166 -0.59 1.87 -5.73
CA VAL A 166 -1.09 1.70 -4.37
C VAL A 166 -2.40 0.93 -4.44
N GLU A 167 -2.41 -0.24 -3.79
CA GLU A 167 -3.59 -1.07 -3.64
C GLU A 167 -4.22 -0.80 -2.29
N SER A 168 -5.30 -0.04 -2.30
CA SER A 168 -6.09 0.19 -1.09
C SER A 168 -6.72 -1.11 -0.61
N GLN A 169 -6.80 -1.28 0.71
CA GLN A 169 -7.63 -2.34 1.29
C GLN A 169 -9.09 -2.14 0.85
N SER A 170 -9.70 -3.18 0.30
CA SER A 170 -11.13 -3.18 0.03
C SER A 170 -11.87 -3.38 1.35
N THR A 171 -12.42 -2.30 1.89
CA THR A 171 -13.27 -2.37 3.08
C THR A 171 -14.73 -2.56 2.68
N SER A 172 -15.41 -3.46 3.37
CA SER A 172 -16.87 -3.58 3.32
C SER A 172 -17.50 -2.64 4.37
N PRO A 173 -18.75 -2.20 4.18
CA PRO A 173 -19.49 -1.53 5.24
C PRO A 173 -19.65 -2.48 6.43
N VAL A 174 -19.69 -1.92 7.65
CA VAL A 174 -20.04 -2.71 8.84
C VAL A 174 -21.43 -3.32 8.65
N GLU A 175 -21.57 -4.59 9.02
CA GLU A 175 -22.83 -5.35 8.97
C GLU A 175 -23.32 -5.78 10.36
N GLY A 176 -22.46 -5.70 11.39
CA GLY A 176 -22.87 -5.85 12.78
C GLY A 176 -21.71 -6.00 13.77
N VAL A 177 -22.07 -6.26 15.02
CA VAL A 177 -21.18 -6.52 16.15
C VAL A 177 -21.72 -7.67 16.97
N ASN A 178 -20.83 -8.50 17.51
CA ASN A 178 -21.17 -9.62 18.39
C ASN A 178 -20.40 -9.52 19.71
N VAL A 179 -21.11 -9.50 20.83
CA VAL A 179 -20.58 -9.40 22.19
C VAL A 179 -20.52 -10.78 22.82
N THR A 180 -19.39 -11.09 23.46
CA THR A 180 -19.19 -12.35 24.17
C THR A 180 -18.54 -12.16 25.54
N PRO A 181 -18.97 -12.91 26.57
CA PRO A 181 -20.14 -13.80 26.58
C PRO A 181 -21.49 -13.03 26.55
N GLU A 182 -22.54 -13.65 26.02
CA GLU A 182 -23.92 -13.08 25.94
C GLU A 182 -24.54 -12.90 27.34
N THR A 183 -24.17 -13.75 28.31
CA THR A 183 -24.62 -13.63 29.70
C THR A 183 -23.51 -13.97 30.66
N ALA A 184 -23.52 -13.33 31.83
CA ALA A 184 -22.62 -13.66 32.92
C ALA A 184 -23.27 -13.38 34.28
N GLU A 185 -22.99 -14.25 35.25
CA GLU A 185 -23.30 -14.00 36.66
C GLU A 185 -22.03 -13.53 37.38
N MET A 186 -22.12 -12.43 38.10
CA MET A 186 -20.99 -11.82 38.80
C MET A 186 -21.35 -11.50 40.25
N TYR A 187 -20.42 -11.74 41.16
CA TYR A 187 -20.53 -11.23 42.51
C TYR A 187 -20.16 -9.74 42.54
N THR A 188 -20.77 -8.97 43.44
CA THR A 188 -20.44 -7.56 43.66
C THR A 188 -18.94 -7.36 43.85
N GLY A 189 -18.35 -6.39 43.14
CA GLY A 189 -16.92 -6.12 43.08
C GLY A 189 -16.14 -6.95 42.06
N GLY A 190 -16.77 -7.99 41.48
CA GLY A 190 -16.18 -8.78 40.40
C GLY A 190 -16.02 -8.00 39.11
N GLN A 191 -15.09 -8.44 38.25
CA GLN A 191 -14.84 -7.86 36.94
C GLN A 191 -14.87 -8.93 35.84
N LEU A 192 -15.33 -8.54 34.66
CA LEU A 192 -15.38 -9.38 33.46
C LEU A 192 -14.99 -8.54 32.25
N ALA A 193 -14.08 -9.04 31.42
CA ALA A 193 -13.80 -8.43 30.13
C ALA A 193 -14.73 -9.05 29.08
N LEU A 194 -15.48 -8.19 28.38
CA LEU A 194 -16.26 -8.58 27.21
C LEU A 194 -15.41 -8.46 25.95
N ASN A 195 -15.67 -9.32 24.97
CA ASN A 195 -15.11 -9.22 23.63
C ASN A 195 -16.21 -8.77 22.66
N ALA A 196 -15.95 -7.72 21.89
CA ALA A 196 -16.82 -7.27 20.81
C ALA A 196 -16.13 -7.50 19.46
N GLU A 197 -16.76 -8.31 18.61
CA GLU A 197 -16.26 -8.63 17.27
C GLU A 197 -17.14 -7.95 16.22
N VAL A 198 -16.56 -7.04 15.44
CA VAL A 198 -17.24 -6.32 14.34
C VAL A 198 -17.09 -7.13 13.05
N TYR A 199 -18.17 -7.25 12.27
CA TYR A 199 -18.16 -8.00 11.01
C TYR A 199 -18.72 -7.20 9.83
N PRO A 200 -18.24 -7.47 8.60
CA PRO A 200 -17.13 -8.39 8.28
C PRO A 200 -15.79 -7.87 8.82
N SER A 201 -14.77 -8.73 8.93
CA SER A 201 -13.49 -8.35 9.56
C SER A 201 -12.71 -7.27 8.78
N ASN A 202 -13.02 -7.10 7.49
CA ASN A 202 -12.42 -6.10 6.60
C ASN A 202 -13.31 -4.85 6.53
N VAL A 203 -13.57 -4.20 7.66
CA VAL A 203 -14.28 -2.90 7.72
C VAL A 203 -13.29 -1.74 7.82
N ALA A 204 -13.74 -0.54 7.46
CA ALA A 204 -12.92 0.66 7.52
C ALA A 204 -12.70 1.14 8.97
N ASP A 205 -13.74 1.05 9.81
CA ASP A 205 -13.69 1.37 11.24
C ASP A 205 -14.34 0.25 12.06
N ALA A 206 -13.52 -0.45 12.85
CA ALA A 206 -13.96 -1.51 13.77
C ALA A 206 -14.10 -1.03 15.23
N SER A 207 -14.12 0.29 15.46
CA SER A 207 -14.24 0.83 16.82
C SER A 207 -15.63 0.61 17.43
N VAL A 208 -15.63 0.32 18.73
CA VAL A 208 -16.82 0.02 19.52
C VAL A 208 -16.85 0.92 20.75
N SER A 209 -18.03 1.44 21.07
CA SER A 209 -18.33 2.15 22.31
C SER A 209 -19.18 1.29 23.23
N TRP A 210 -19.01 1.44 24.55
CA TRP A 210 -19.67 0.62 25.56
C TRP A 210 -20.58 1.45 26.45
N SER A 211 -21.70 0.88 26.88
CA SER A 211 -22.61 1.49 27.86
C SER A 211 -23.30 0.44 28.72
N SER A 212 -23.83 0.84 29.87
CA SER A 212 -24.64 -0.03 30.74
C SER A 212 -26.06 0.51 30.82
N SER A 213 -27.06 -0.38 30.72
CA SER A 213 -28.46 0.00 30.92
C SER A 213 -28.75 0.39 32.37
N ASN A 214 -27.90 -0.01 33.33
CA ASN A 214 -28.01 0.36 34.74
C ASN A 214 -26.66 0.38 35.47
N GLU A 215 -26.02 1.55 35.48
CA GLU A 215 -24.72 1.77 36.15
C GLU A 215 -24.74 1.57 37.68
N SER A 216 -25.92 1.60 38.32
CA SER A 216 -26.03 1.30 39.75
C SER A 216 -25.86 -0.21 40.06
N VAL A 217 -26.02 -1.06 39.04
CA VAL A 217 -25.87 -2.52 39.12
C VAL A 217 -24.54 -2.97 38.53
N ALA A 218 -24.16 -2.46 37.35
CA ALA A 218 -22.88 -2.76 36.72
C ALA A 218 -22.40 -1.60 35.85
N THR A 219 -21.11 -1.28 35.89
CA THR A 219 -20.47 -0.28 35.02
C THR A 219 -19.57 -0.95 34.01
N VAL A 220 -19.31 -0.31 32.88
CA VAL A 220 -18.37 -0.78 31.84
C VAL A 220 -17.44 0.36 31.45
N ASN A 221 -16.16 0.08 31.23
CA ASN A 221 -15.21 1.08 30.76
C ASN A 221 -15.02 1.05 29.24
N SER A 222 -14.22 1.97 28.70
CA SER A 222 -13.95 2.07 27.25
C SER A 222 -13.31 0.82 26.63
N ASN A 223 -12.72 -0.05 27.46
CA ASN A 223 -12.06 -1.27 27.02
C ASN A 223 -12.97 -2.50 27.14
N GLY A 224 -14.27 -2.33 27.41
CA GLY A 224 -15.23 -3.43 27.56
C GLY A 224 -15.09 -4.21 28.87
N VAL A 225 -14.45 -3.64 29.90
CA VAL A 225 -14.35 -4.28 31.22
C VAL A 225 -15.52 -3.86 32.10
N VAL A 226 -16.36 -4.83 32.43
CA VAL A 226 -17.52 -4.70 33.30
C VAL A 226 -17.11 -4.84 34.76
N THR A 227 -17.66 -4.01 35.64
CA THR A 227 -17.51 -4.11 37.10
C THR A 227 -18.89 -4.20 37.75
N ALA A 228 -19.12 -5.25 38.54
CA ALA A 228 -20.38 -5.44 39.26
C ALA A 228 -20.44 -4.53 40.50
N VAL A 229 -21.47 -3.70 40.61
CA VAL A 229 -21.64 -2.67 41.66
C VAL A 229 -22.60 -3.11 42.76
N ALA A 230 -23.75 -3.68 42.40
CA ALA A 230 -24.78 -4.10 43.34
C ALA A 230 -25.63 -5.26 42.77
N PRO A 231 -26.35 -6.02 43.61
CA PRO A 231 -27.28 -7.03 43.12
C PRO A 231 -28.36 -6.44 42.20
N GLY A 232 -28.58 -7.07 41.05
CA GLY A 232 -29.56 -6.65 40.05
C GLY A 232 -29.22 -7.20 38.66
N THR A 233 -29.88 -6.67 37.64
CA THR A 233 -29.62 -6.98 36.23
C THR A 233 -29.30 -5.68 35.48
N ALA A 234 -28.30 -5.73 34.60
CA ALA A 234 -27.91 -4.66 33.70
C ALA A 234 -27.45 -5.29 32.38
N ASP A 235 -27.82 -4.66 31.27
CA ASP A 235 -27.38 -5.04 29.93
C ASP A 235 -26.17 -4.19 29.56
N ILE A 236 -25.13 -4.80 29.01
CA ILE A 236 -23.90 -4.11 28.64
C ILE A 236 -23.85 -4.00 27.12
N ILE A 237 -24.14 -2.82 26.61
CA ILE A 237 -24.36 -2.58 25.18
C ILE A 237 -23.05 -2.15 24.53
N ALA A 238 -22.61 -2.89 23.52
CA ALA A 238 -21.62 -2.49 22.54
C ALA A 238 -22.31 -1.79 21.36
N ALA A 239 -21.77 -0.67 20.89
CA ALA A 239 -22.25 0.03 19.70
C ALA A 239 -21.09 0.38 18.76
N THR A 240 -21.21 0.03 17.47
CA THR A 240 -20.21 0.36 16.46
C THR A 240 -20.26 1.85 16.12
N THR A 241 -19.10 2.49 15.95
CA THR A 241 -19.02 3.90 15.54
C THR A 241 -19.56 4.09 14.13
N GLU A 242 -19.24 3.16 13.23
CA GLU A 242 -19.74 3.12 11.86
C GLU A 242 -20.98 2.19 11.77
N GLY A 243 -22.03 2.63 11.07
CA GLY A 243 -23.24 1.84 10.84
C GLY A 243 -24.24 1.77 12.02
N GLY A 244 -23.80 2.07 13.24
CA GLY A 244 -24.68 2.17 14.41
C GLY A 244 -25.28 0.83 14.86
N PHE A 245 -24.59 -0.28 14.61
CA PHE A 245 -25.02 -1.60 15.06
C PHE A 245 -24.77 -1.76 16.55
N THR A 246 -25.65 -2.49 17.22
CA THR A 246 -25.60 -2.71 18.66
C THR A 246 -25.78 -4.17 19.01
N ASP A 247 -25.10 -4.62 20.06
CA ASP A 247 -25.30 -5.94 20.68
C ASP A 247 -25.06 -5.84 22.20
N SER A 248 -25.65 -6.73 22.98
CA SER A 248 -25.69 -6.62 24.46
C SER A 248 -25.70 -7.95 25.21
#